data_AF-A0A9W6FHZ1-F1
#
_entry.id   AF-A0A9W6FHZ1-F1
#
_cell.length_a   1.000
_cell.length_b   1.000
_cell.length_c   1.000
_cell.angle_alpha   90.00
_cell.angle_beta   90.00
_cell.angle_gamma   90.00
#
_symmetry.space_group_name_H-M   'P 1'
#
loop_
_entity.id
_entity.type
_entity.pdbx_description
1 polymer ?
#
loop_
_entity_poly.entity_id
_entity_poly.type
_entity_poly.pdbx_seq_one_letter_code
_entity_poly.pdbx_strand_id
1 'polypeptide(L)'
;MQPAVPGASAAPFPFLQFPFRRFGLGAMPELNTTMAQQAEADLASLLDRLKAAQRELVLTAAKGSTLPSDGMLRKISELEGAIAATEALMQEEGVRR
;
A
#
# COMPACT_ATOMS: atom_id res chain seq x y z
N MET A 1 -37.21 -7.02 30.21
CA MET A 1 -35.89 -6.46 30.59
C MET A 1 -34.86 -6.93 29.56
N GLN A 2 -34.20 -5.95 28.94
CA GLN A 2 -32.99 -5.98 28.10
C GLN A 2 -33.01 -6.69 26.72
N PRO A 3 -32.60 -5.99 25.64
CA PRO A 3 -32.51 -6.52 24.28
C PRO A 3 -31.13 -7.12 23.97
N ALA A 4 -31.10 -8.21 23.20
CA ALA A 4 -29.87 -8.78 22.65
C ALA A 4 -29.44 -8.02 21.39
N VAL A 5 -28.24 -7.46 21.42
CA VAL A 5 -27.57 -6.78 20.30
C VAL A 5 -27.02 -7.80 19.28
N PRO A 6 -27.11 -7.54 17.96
CA PRO A 6 -26.72 -8.48 16.92
C PRO A 6 -25.20 -8.54 16.70
N GLY A 7 -24.72 -9.73 16.34
CA GLY A 7 -23.33 -10.01 16.00
C GLY A 7 -22.82 -9.18 14.83
N ALA A 8 -21.63 -8.62 15.00
CA ALA A 8 -20.89 -7.95 13.94
C ALA A 8 -20.50 -8.96 12.86
N SER A 9 -21.20 -8.90 11.74
CA SER A 9 -20.84 -9.58 10.50
C SER A 9 -19.55 -8.95 9.96
N ALA A 10 -18.48 -9.74 9.91
CA ALA A 10 -17.22 -9.37 9.28
C ALA A 10 -17.44 -9.26 7.76
N ALA A 11 -17.37 -8.04 7.23
CA ALA A 11 -17.34 -7.81 5.80
C ALA A 11 -15.97 -8.27 5.22
N PRO A 12 -15.94 -9.04 4.13
CA PRO A 12 -14.72 -9.24 3.37
C PRO A 12 -14.39 -7.96 2.60
N PHE A 13 -13.18 -7.42 2.80
CA PHE A 13 -12.67 -6.29 2.03
C PHE A 13 -12.49 -6.69 0.56
N PRO A 14 -13.16 -6.03 -0.40
CA PRO A 14 -12.95 -6.25 -1.81
C PRO A 14 -11.92 -5.24 -2.31
N PHE A 15 -10.65 -5.62 -2.35
CA PHE A 15 -9.65 -4.81 -3.04
C PHE A 15 -8.92 -5.67 -4.08
N LEU A 16 -8.88 -5.09 -5.28
CA LEU A 16 -8.03 -5.43 -6.44
C LEU A 16 -8.60 -6.43 -7.45
N GLN A 17 -9.62 -5.99 -8.18
CA GLN A 17 -9.81 -6.37 -9.59
C GLN A 17 -9.25 -5.22 -10.45
N PHE A 18 -8.00 -5.35 -10.92
CA PHE A 18 -7.43 -4.42 -11.90
C PHE A 18 -6.94 -5.18 -13.14
N PRO A 19 -7.47 -4.87 -14.34
CA PRO A 19 -7.03 -5.46 -15.59
C PRO A 19 -5.97 -4.56 -16.25
N PHE A 20 -4.70 -4.99 -16.31
CA PHE A 20 -3.72 -4.34 -17.17
C PHE A 20 -3.29 -5.27 -18.32
N ARG A 21 -3.82 -4.91 -19.49
CA ARG A 21 -3.72 -5.58 -20.78
C ARG A 21 -2.44 -5.10 -21.47
N ARG A 22 -1.52 -6.04 -21.69
CA ARG A 22 -0.58 -6.18 -22.83
C ARG A 22 -0.31 -4.91 -23.66
N PHE A 23 0.89 -4.36 -23.56
CA PHE A 23 1.58 -3.78 -24.72
C PHE A 23 3.08 -4.09 -24.65
N GLY A 24 3.62 -4.54 -25.78
CA GLY A 24 4.95 -5.14 -25.87
C GLY A 24 5.98 -4.30 -26.63
N LEU A 25 7.21 -4.81 -26.48
CA LEU A 25 8.34 -4.84 -27.42
C LEU A 25 9.03 -3.52 -27.81
N GLY A 26 10.31 -3.39 -27.40
CA GLY A 26 11.34 -2.73 -28.23
C GLY A 26 12.45 -1.93 -27.51
N ALA A 27 13.61 -2.57 -27.34
CA ALA A 27 14.97 -2.04 -27.59
C ALA A 27 15.83 -1.32 -26.49
N MET A 28 17.11 -1.76 -26.47
CA MET A 28 18.39 -1.17 -25.98
C MET A 28 18.85 -1.42 -24.51
N PRO A 29 19.88 -2.29 -24.27
CA PRO A 29 20.17 -2.82 -22.91
C PRO A 29 21.21 -2.08 -22.04
N GLU A 30 21.99 -1.10 -22.53
CA GLU A 30 23.17 -0.63 -21.76
C GLU A 30 22.95 0.64 -20.91
N LEU A 31 21.98 1.51 -21.25
CA LEU A 31 21.63 2.68 -20.40
C LEU A 31 20.34 2.46 -19.58
N ASN A 32 19.53 1.47 -19.96
CA ASN A 32 18.22 1.24 -19.39
C ASN A 32 18.31 0.55 -18.01
N THR A 33 19.37 -0.22 -17.78
CA THR A 33 19.60 -0.97 -16.55
C THR A 33 19.83 -0.05 -15.35
N THR A 34 20.62 1.03 -15.50
CA THR A 34 20.90 1.98 -14.42
C THR A 34 19.67 2.78 -14.02
N MET A 35 18.86 3.22 -15.00
CA MET A 35 17.58 3.92 -14.75
C MET A 35 16.56 3.01 -14.06
N ALA A 36 16.43 1.76 -14.51
CA ALA A 36 15.54 0.78 -13.88
C ALA A 36 16.01 0.37 -12.47
N GLN A 37 17.32 0.32 -12.23
CA GLN A 37 17.91 0.11 -10.90
C GLN A 37 17.67 1.30 -9.97
N GLN A 38 17.78 2.51 -10.49
CA GLN A 38 17.49 3.72 -9.73
C GLN A 38 16.00 3.80 -9.37
N ALA A 39 15.10 3.49 -10.31
CA ALA A 39 13.66 3.48 -10.07
C ALA A 39 13.26 2.47 -8.98
N GLU A 40 13.84 1.26 -8.98
CA GLU A 40 13.59 0.28 -7.92
C GLU A 40 14.10 0.75 -6.55
N ALA A 41 15.30 1.35 -6.50
CA ALA A 41 15.85 1.92 -5.26
C ALA A 41 14.98 3.08 -4.72
N ASP A 42 14.48 3.94 -5.61
CA ASP A 42 13.60 5.06 -5.26
C ASP A 42 12.25 4.56 -4.73
N LEU A 43 11.67 3.54 -5.38
CA LEU A 43 10.44 2.89 -4.93
C LEU A 43 10.61 2.19 -3.57
N ALA A 44 11.73 1.49 -3.35
CA ALA A 44 12.05 0.87 -2.06
C ALA A 44 12.19 1.93 -0.95
N SER A 45 12.86 3.03 -1.24
CA SER A 45 13.01 4.17 -0.31
C SER A 45 11.68 4.87 -0.02
N LEU A 46 10.79 4.98 -1.01
CA LEU A 46 9.43 5.47 -0.79
C LEU A 46 8.62 4.51 0.08
N LEU A 47 8.68 3.20 -0.21
CA LEU A 47 7.95 2.18 0.53
C LEU A 47 8.34 2.15 2.02
N ASP A 48 9.63 2.26 2.34
CA ASP A 48 10.11 2.33 3.71
C ASP A 48 9.52 3.54 4.46
N ARG A 49 9.55 4.73 3.84
CA ARG A 49 8.98 5.95 4.41
C ARG A 49 7.46 5.83 4.63
N LEU A 50 6.74 5.23 3.70
CA LEU A 50 5.29 5.00 3.83
C LEU A 50 4.97 4.04 4.99
N LYS A 51 5.71 2.92 5.09
CA LYS A 51 5.55 1.95 6.18
C LYS A 51 5.91 2.55 7.54
N ALA A 52 6.96 3.36 7.60
CA ALA A 52 7.34 4.08 8.82
C ALA A 52 6.24 5.05 9.28
N ALA A 53 5.66 5.84 8.36
CA ALA A 53 4.56 6.75 8.66
C ALA A 53 3.30 6.01 9.13
N GLN A 54 2.93 4.91 8.47
CA GLN A 54 1.79 4.08 8.88
C GLN A 54 2.01 3.52 10.29
N ARG A 55 3.20 2.97 10.55
CA ARG A 55 3.58 2.45 11.87
C ARG A 55 3.48 3.52 12.95
N GLU A 56 3.96 4.73 12.68
CA GLU A 56 3.88 5.84 13.63
C GLU A 56 2.43 6.22 13.96
N LEU A 57 1.56 6.29 12.94
CA LEU A 57 0.13 6.57 13.14
C LEU A 57 -0.56 5.47 13.96
N VAL A 58 -0.29 4.20 13.66
CA VAL A 58 -0.85 3.06 14.41
C VAL A 58 -0.35 3.06 15.86
N LEU A 59 0.93 3.32 16.09
CA LEU A 59 1.47 3.44 17.45
C LEU A 59 0.90 4.64 18.21
N THR A 60 0.64 5.74 17.52
CA THR A 60 -0.02 6.93 18.10
C THR A 60 -1.46 6.61 18.49
N ALA A 61 -2.20 5.92 17.61
CA ALA A 61 -3.55 5.43 17.90
C ALA A 61 -3.56 4.50 19.13
N ALA A 62 -2.61 3.57 19.21
CA ALA A 62 -2.51 2.59 20.29
C ALA A 62 -2.17 3.21 21.65
N LYS A 63 -1.58 4.42 21.69
CA LYS A 63 -1.34 5.16 22.94
C LYS A 63 -2.62 5.75 23.52
N GLY A 64 -3.67 5.92 22.71
CA GLY A 64 -4.95 6.42 23.16
C GLY A 64 -5.72 5.37 23.98
N SER A 65 -6.45 5.82 24.99
CA SER A 65 -7.40 4.97 25.73
C SER A 65 -8.76 4.83 25.03
N THR A 66 -8.93 5.53 23.91
CA THR A 66 -10.16 5.58 23.12
C THR A 66 -9.87 5.19 21.67
N LEU A 67 -10.92 4.93 20.91
CA LEU A 67 -10.79 4.68 19.48
C LEU A 67 -10.08 5.84 18.75
N PRO A 68 -9.27 5.55 17.72
CA PRO A 68 -8.69 6.58 16.87
C PRO A 68 -9.79 7.37 16.15
N SER A 69 -9.53 8.65 15.89
CA SER A 69 -10.48 9.50 15.17
C SER A 69 -10.67 9.05 13.72
N ASP A 70 -11.83 9.35 13.13
CA ASP A 70 -12.12 9.02 11.72
C ASP A 70 -11.04 9.57 10.77
N GLY A 71 -10.51 10.77 11.06
CA GLY A 71 -9.43 11.35 10.28
C GLY A 71 -8.12 10.56 10.37
N MET A 72 -7.84 9.93 11.52
CA MET A 72 -6.67 9.05 11.68
C MET A 72 -6.88 7.73 10.95
N LEU A 73 -8.06 7.12 11.09
CA LEU A 73 -8.42 5.89 10.37
C LEU A 73 -8.35 6.08 8.86
N ARG A 74 -8.87 7.21 8.36
CA ARG A 74 -8.79 7.56 6.94
C ARG A 74 -7.34 7.69 6.45
N LYS A 75 -6.47 8.38 7.20
CA LYS A 75 -5.05 8.51 6.86
C LYS A 75 -4.34 7.16 6.81
N ILE A 76 -4.66 6.25 7.72
CA ILE A 76 -4.12 4.88 7.72
C ILE A 76 -4.56 4.16 6.44
N SER A 77 -5.84 4.23 6.09
CA SER A 77 -6.38 3.61 4.87
C SER A 77 -5.77 4.18 3.59
N GLU A 78 -5.56 5.49 3.53
CA GLU A 78 -4.89 6.15 2.39
C GLU A 78 -3.42 5.69 2.26
N LEU A 79 -2.70 5.53 3.38
CA LEU A 79 -1.34 5.00 3.37
C LEU A 79 -1.29 3.53 2.93
N GLU A 80 -2.24 2.70 3.36
CA GLU A 80 -2.34 1.30 2.92
C GLU A 80 -2.50 1.19 1.41
N GLY A 81 -3.35 2.04 0.82
CA GLY A 81 -3.50 2.12 -0.63
C GLY A 81 -2.21 2.52 -1.34
N ALA A 82 -1.50 3.53 -0.81
CA ALA A 82 -0.22 3.97 -1.37
C ALA A 82 0.89 2.91 -1.27
N ILE A 83 0.95 2.18 -0.15
CA ILE A 83 1.87 1.06 0.06
C ILE A 83 1.60 -0.04 -0.96
N ALA A 84 0.34 -0.48 -1.09
CA ALA A 84 -0.04 -1.51 -2.04
C ALA A 84 0.28 -1.11 -3.49
N ALA A 85 0.03 0.14 -3.87
CA ALA A 85 0.39 0.66 -5.19
C ALA A 85 1.91 0.66 -5.42
N THR A 86 2.69 1.05 -4.42
CA THR A 86 4.16 1.08 -4.51
C THR A 86 4.73 -0.34 -4.61
N GLU A 87 4.23 -1.28 -3.81
CA GLU A 87 4.64 -2.70 -3.86
C GLU A 87 4.29 -3.35 -5.21
N ALA A 88 3.13 -3.02 -5.79
CA ALA A 88 2.75 -3.47 -7.12
C ALA A 88 3.72 -2.95 -8.19
N LEU A 89 4.07 -1.67 -8.15
CA LEU A 89 5.04 -1.09 -9.08
C LEU A 89 6.44 -1.71 -8.95
N MET A 90 6.89 -2.01 -7.73
CA MET A 90 8.17 -2.71 -7.50
C MET A 90 8.15 -4.13 -8.09
N GLN A 91 7.03 -4.86 -7.96
CA GLN A 91 6.88 -6.18 -8.58
C GLN A 91 6.90 -6.08 -10.11
N GLU A 92 6.27 -5.06 -10.69
CA GLU A 92 6.33 -4.83 -12.14
C GLU A 92 7.75 -4.55 -12.64
N GLU A 93 8.50 -3.68 -11.95
CA GLU A 93 9.88 -3.35 -12.32
C GLU A 93 10.83 -4.56 -12.12
N GLY A 94 10.58 -5.39 -11.11
CA GLY A 94 11.30 -6.64 -10.90
C GLY A 94 11.00 -7.72 -11.96
N VAL A 95 9.76 -7.78 -12.46
CA VAL A 95 9.33 -8.71 -13.51
C VAL A 95 9.77 -8.26 -14.92
N ARG A 96 10.04 -6.96 -15.12
CA ARG A 96 10.54 -6.42 -16.40
C ARG A 96 12.05 -6.64 -16.63
N ARG A 97 12.80 -7.10 -15.63
CA ARG A 97 14.22 -7.50 -15.77
C ARG A 97 14.36 -8.97 -16.16
#